data_AF-I6NE00-F1
#
_entry.id   AF-I6NE00-F1
#
_cell.length_a   1.000
_cell.length_b   1.000
_cell.length_c   1.000
_cell.angle_alpha   90.00
_cell.angle_beta   90.00
_cell.angle_gamma   90.00
#
_symmetry.space_group_name_H-M   'P 1'
#
loop_
_entity.id
_entity.type
_entity.pdbx_description
1 polymer ?
#
loop_
_entity_poly.entity_id
_entity_poly.type
_entity_poly.pdbx_seq_one_letter_code
_entity_poly.pdbx_strand_id
1 'polypeptide(L)'
;MDVPLQTSVQYKLQLLLHINTLLILRCTTFKAGSPQVEGLPPDQIDALLRQYVRRIHCNLQCISSMNQGNYSSKPVLMDPPPLSPIMRKQQHQDILPKLYILLGKMFEIW
;
A
#
# COMPACT_ATOMS: atom_id res chain seq x y z
N MET A 1 5.76 -17.46 20.94
CA MET A 1 4.76 -18.34 20.28
C MET A 1 5.13 -18.38 18.82
N ASP A 2 5.49 -19.55 18.30
CA ASP A 2 5.82 -19.70 16.88
C ASP A 2 4.51 -19.73 16.09
N VAL A 3 4.28 -18.71 15.26
CA VAL A 3 3.14 -18.69 14.32
C VAL A 3 3.46 -19.69 13.21
N PRO A 4 2.55 -20.63 12.86
CA PRO A 4 2.79 -21.55 11.77
C PRO A 4 3.12 -20.81 10.47
N LEU A 5 4.13 -21.27 9.72
CA LEU A 5 4.61 -20.62 8.50
C LEU A 5 3.46 -20.30 7.53
N GLN A 6 2.54 -21.25 7.34
CA GLN A 6 1.35 -21.03 6.50
C GLN A 6 0.49 -19.86 6.99
N THR A 7 0.27 -19.76 8.30
CA THR A 7 -0.52 -18.68 8.89
C THR A 7 0.18 -17.32 8.71
N SER A 8 1.50 -17.26 8.90
CA SER A 8 2.29 -16.05 8.64
C SER A 8 2.19 -15.58 7.18
N VAL A 9 2.34 -16.51 6.24
CA VAL A 9 2.21 -16.23 4.79
C VAL A 9 0.81 -15.73 4.46
N GLN A 10 -0.24 -16.36 5.00
CA GLN A 10 -1.63 -15.90 4.79
C GLN A 10 -1.84 -14.47 5.29
N TYR A 11 -1.34 -14.11 6.48
CA TYR A 11 -1.44 -12.73 6.97
C TYR A 11 -0.69 -11.75 6.08
N LYS A 12 0.53 -12.09 5.61
CA LYS A 12 1.31 -11.25 4.70
C LYS A 12 0.54 -11.00 3.39
N LEU A 13 -0.05 -12.05 2.82
CA LEU A 13 -0.89 -11.96 1.62
C LEU A 13 -2.12 -11.07 1.84
N GLN A 14 -2.84 -11.28 2.95
CA GLN A 14 -4.02 -10.49 3.29
C GLN A 14 -3.69 -9.00 3.45
N LEU A 15 -2.57 -8.69 4.12
CA LEU A 15 -2.15 -7.31 4.30
C LEU A 15 -1.78 -6.63 2.97
N LEU A 16 -1.03 -7.31 2.10
CA LEU A 16 -0.68 -6.79 0.76
C LEU A 16 -1.93 -6.54 -0.09
N LEU A 17 -2.89 -7.47 -0.08
CA LEU A 17 -4.15 -7.33 -0.79
C LEU A 17 -4.99 -6.18 -0.24
N HIS A 18 -5.05 -6.03 1.09
CA HIS A 18 -5.79 -4.93 1.71
C HIS A 18 -5.19 -3.56 1.35
N ILE A 19 -3.85 -3.43 1.38
CA ILE A 19 -3.16 -2.22 0.92
C ILE A 19 -3.49 -1.94 -0.55
N ASN A 20 -3.48 -2.96 -1.42
CA ASN A 20 -3.85 -2.79 -2.83
C ASN A 20 -5.28 -2.28 -3.00
N THR A 21 -6.25 -2.81 -2.26
CA THR A 21 -7.64 -2.35 -2.30
C THR A 21 -7.75 -0.86 -1.96
N LEU A 22 -7.05 -0.40 -0.93
CA LEU A 22 -7.05 1.02 -0.55
C LEU A 22 -6.38 1.91 -1.59
N LEU A 23 -5.26 1.47 -2.18
CA LEU A 23 -4.59 2.19 -3.25
C LEU A 23 -5.47 2.32 -4.50
N ILE A 24 -6.16 1.25 -4.88
CA ILE A 24 -7.11 1.24 -6.01
C ILE A 24 -8.26 2.21 -5.74
N LEU A 25 -8.84 2.17 -4.54
CA LEU A 25 -9.91 3.09 -4.15
C LEU A 25 -9.45 4.55 -4.24
N ARG A 26 -8.22 4.88 -3.82
CA ARG A 26 -7.69 6.24 -3.99
C ARG A 26 -7.54 6.63 -5.44
N CYS A 27 -7.05 5.72 -6.29
CA CYS A 27 -6.93 5.97 -7.71
C CYS A 27 -8.29 6.28 -8.35
N THR A 28 -9.36 5.56 -7.97
CA THR A 28 -10.70 5.81 -8.51
C THR A 28 -11.29 7.10 -7.96
N THR A 29 -11.16 7.35 -6.66
CA THR A 29 -11.63 8.60 -6.02
C THR A 29 -10.94 9.84 -6.59
N PHE A 30 -9.65 9.77 -6.91
CA PHE A 30 -8.91 10.90 -7.48
C PHE A 30 -9.33 11.18 -8.93
N LYS A 31 -9.55 10.13 -9.73
CA LYS A 31 -10.06 10.27 -11.10
C LYS A 31 -11.49 10.82 -11.16
N ALA A 32 -12.30 10.55 -10.13
CA ALA A 32 -13.67 11.01 -10.04
C ALA A 32 -13.82 12.47 -9.57
N GLY A 33 -12.73 13.18 -9.26
CA GLY A 33 -12.76 14.57 -8.79
C GLY A 33 -13.11 14.69 -7.30
N SER A 34 -12.20 14.22 -6.45
CA SER A 34 -12.39 14.26 -4.99
C SER A 34 -12.03 15.62 -4.37
N PRO A 35 -12.75 16.07 -3.32
CA PRO A 35 -12.39 17.28 -2.56
C PRO A 35 -11.00 17.20 -1.91
N GLN A 36 -10.40 16.00 -1.79
CA GLN A 36 -9.05 15.82 -1.26
C GLN A 36 -7.94 16.21 -2.26
N VAL A 37 -8.27 16.25 -3.55
CA VAL A 37 -7.37 16.68 -4.64
C VAL A 37 -7.77 18.04 -5.23
N GLU A 38 -8.80 18.67 -4.67
CA GLU A 38 -9.23 20.01 -5.06
C GLU A 38 -8.10 21.03 -4.80
N GLY A 39 -7.68 21.73 -5.85
CA GLY A 39 -6.56 22.67 -5.82
C GLY A 39 -5.16 22.07 -6.03
N LEU A 40 -5.02 20.75 -6.24
CA LEU A 40 -3.74 20.18 -6.68
C LEU A 40 -3.56 20.33 -8.20
N PRO A 41 -2.34 20.66 -8.69
CA PRO A 41 -2.05 20.67 -10.11
C PRO A 41 -2.24 19.27 -10.73
N PRO A 42 -2.71 19.18 -11.99
CA PRO A 42 -2.91 17.91 -12.68
C PRO A 42 -1.66 17.01 -12.68
N ASP A 43 -0.48 17.59 -12.89
CA ASP A 43 0.79 16.85 -12.89
C ASP A 43 1.10 16.18 -11.54
N GLN A 44 0.70 16.82 -10.43
CA GLN A 44 0.89 16.25 -9.09
C GLN A 44 -0.08 15.11 -8.84
N ILE A 45 -1.33 15.23 -9.32
CA ILE A 45 -2.33 14.15 -9.25
C ILE A 45 -1.84 12.95 -10.05
N ASP A 46 -1.36 13.17 -11.27
CA ASP A 46 -0.80 12.11 -12.12
C ASP A 46 0.44 11.44 -11.51
N ALA A 47 1.33 12.24 -10.90
CA ALA A 47 2.49 11.70 -10.18
C ALA A 47 2.06 10.79 -9.01
N LEU A 48 1.04 11.20 -8.23
CA LEU A 48 0.49 10.39 -7.14
C LEU A 48 -0.15 9.10 -7.65
N LEU A 49 -0.95 9.18 -8.73
CA LEU A 49 -1.57 8.02 -9.36
C LEU A 49 -0.51 7.01 -9.83
N ARG A 50 0.54 7.48 -10.50
CA ARG A 50 1.68 6.63 -10.92
C ARG A 50 2.34 5.94 -9.73
N GLN A 51 2.51 6.64 -8.61
CA GLN A 51 3.08 6.04 -7.40
C GLN A 51 2.16 4.97 -6.80
N TYR A 52 0.86 5.19 -6.72
CA TYR A 52 -0.09 4.19 -6.23
C TYR A 52 -0.11 2.95 -7.13
N VAL A 53 -0.14 3.13 -8.45
CA VAL A 53 -0.06 2.02 -9.42
C VAL A 53 1.24 1.24 -9.27
N ARG A 54 2.38 1.92 -9.13
CA ARG A 54 3.68 1.27 -8.91
C ARG A 54 3.67 0.40 -7.64
N ARG A 55 3.06 0.89 -6.56
CA ARG A 55 2.93 0.16 -5.28
C ARG A 55 2.04 -1.07 -5.41
N ILE A 56 0.91 -0.94 -6.11
CA ILE A 56 0.04 -2.07 -6.44
C ILE A 56 0.84 -3.16 -7.18
N HIS A 57 1.62 -2.77 -8.18
CA HIS A 57 2.46 -3.70 -8.92
C HIS A 57 3.50 -4.40 -8.04
N CYS A 58 4.23 -3.65 -7.19
CA CYS A 58 5.20 -4.24 -6.26
C CYS A 58 4.56 -5.24 -5.28
N ASN A 59 3.38 -4.93 -4.76
CA ASN A 59 2.65 -5.82 -3.86
C ASN A 59 2.19 -7.09 -4.59
N LEU A 60 1.66 -6.97 -5.81
CA LEU A 60 1.25 -8.13 -6.63
C LEU A 60 2.45 -9.01 -7.01
N GLN A 61 3.60 -8.42 -7.32
CA GLN A 61 4.83 -9.16 -7.59
C GLN A 61 5.27 -9.96 -6.35
N CYS A 62 5.21 -9.38 -5.16
CA CYS A 62 5.51 -10.07 -3.92
C CYS A 62 4.52 -11.20 -3.64
N ILE A 63 3.21 -10.97 -3.83
CA ILE A 63 2.18 -12.02 -3.75
C ILE A 63 2.49 -13.18 -4.69
N SER A 64 2.82 -12.88 -5.95
CA SER A 64 3.15 -13.90 -6.95
C SER A 64 4.37 -14.71 -6.52
N SER A 65 5.43 -14.06 -6.04
CA SER A 65 6.64 -14.70 -5.54
C SER A 65 6.35 -15.62 -4.33
N MET A 66 5.52 -15.18 -3.38
CA MET A 66 5.12 -16.02 -2.24
C MET A 66 4.29 -17.23 -2.69
N ASN A 67 3.38 -17.06 -3.65
CA ASN A 67 2.57 -18.15 -4.19
C ASN A 67 3.40 -19.18 -4.97
N GLN A 68 4.56 -18.78 -5.52
CA GLN A 68 5.53 -19.67 -6.16
C GLN A 68 6.47 -20.36 -5.16
N GLY A 69 6.28 -20.17 -3.85
CA GLY A 69 7.07 -20.81 -2.79
C GLY A 69 8.20 -19.95 -2.22
N ASN A 70 8.42 -18.74 -2.73
CA ASN A 70 9.40 -17.81 -2.15
C ASN A 70 8.77 -16.97 -1.02
N TYR A 71 8.63 -17.60 0.15
CA TYR A 71 8.05 -17.00 1.36
C TYR A 71 8.92 -15.91 2.00
N SER A 72 10.19 -15.80 1.61
CA SER A 72 11.12 -14.75 2.06
C SER A 72 11.04 -13.48 1.21
N SER A 73 10.23 -13.49 0.14
CA SER A 73 10.07 -12.31 -0.71
C SER A 73 9.46 -11.14 0.06
N LYS A 74 9.90 -9.92 -0.27
CA LYS A 74 9.42 -8.68 0.33
C LYS A 74 8.96 -7.72 -0.77
N PRO A 75 7.92 -6.92 -0.54
CA PRO A 75 7.54 -5.88 -1.49
C PRO A 75 8.65 -4.84 -1.57
N VAL A 76 8.99 -4.40 -2.79
CA VAL A 76 10.06 -3.42 -3.03
C VAL A 76 9.78 -2.06 -2.37
N LEU A 77 8.50 -1.73 -2.18
CA LEU A 77 8.06 -0.46 -1.62
C LEU A 77 7.37 -0.68 -0.28
N MET A 78 8.13 -0.57 0.80
CA MET A 78 7.66 -0.80 2.17
C MET A 78 7.30 0.49 2.93
N ASP A 79 7.75 1.64 2.44
CA ASP A 79 7.42 2.94 3.03
C ASP A 79 6.04 3.43 2.57
N PRO A 80 5.29 4.20 3.38
CA PRO A 80 4.03 4.78 2.95
C PRO A 80 4.19 5.71 1.73
N PRO A 81 3.16 5.87 0.89
CA PRO A 81 3.19 6.86 -0.18
C PRO A 81 3.34 8.28 0.41
N PRO A 82 4.12 9.16 -0.24
CA PRO A 82 4.26 10.54 0.21
C PRO A 82 2.90 11.25 0.15
N LEU A 83 2.47 11.80 1.28
CA LEU A 83 1.22 12.55 1.37
C LEU A 83 1.45 13.97 0.88
N SER A 84 0.56 14.45 0.01
CA SER A 84 0.51 15.87 -0.36
C SER A 84 0.22 16.72 0.90
N PRO A 85 0.66 17.99 0.95
CA PRO A 85 0.44 18.85 2.12
C PRO A 85 -1.05 19.01 2.49
N ILE A 86 -1.93 18.97 1.50
CA ILE A 86 -3.39 19.04 1.67
C ILE A 86 -3.91 17.75 2.32
N MET A 87 -3.43 16.59 1.86
CA MET A 87 -3.79 15.29 2.46
C MET A 87 -3.24 15.10 3.87
N ARG A 88 -2.10 15.73 4.22
CA ARG A 88 -1.57 15.72 5.59
C ARG A 88 -2.52 16.34 6.60
N LYS A 89 -3.28 17.38 6.23
CA LYS A 89 -4.24 18.01 7.14
C LYS A 89 -5.44 17.11 7.48
N GLN A 90 -5.74 16.12 6.64
CA GLN A 90 -6.82 15.14 6.87
C GLN A 90 -6.31 13.81 7.46
N GLN A 91 -5.02 13.72 7.85
CA GLN A 91 -4.35 12.47 8.25
C GLN A 91 -4.97 11.73 9.44
N HIS A 92 -5.73 12.39 10.31
CA HIS A 92 -6.22 11.74 11.54
C HIS A 92 -7.14 10.53 11.26
N GLN A 93 -7.70 10.43 10.05
CA GLN A 93 -8.54 9.28 9.64
C GLN A 93 -7.86 8.33 8.63
N ASP A 94 -6.61 8.59 8.25
CA ASP A 94 -5.93 7.78 7.23
C ASP A 94 -5.31 6.51 7.82
N ILE A 95 -5.87 5.35 7.48
CA ILE A 95 -5.36 4.03 7.89
C ILE A 95 -4.14 3.58 7.08
N LEU A 96 -3.95 4.09 5.85
CA LEU A 96 -2.95 3.58 4.91
C LEU A 96 -1.51 3.68 5.46
N PRO A 97 -1.06 4.80 6.05
CA PRO A 97 0.28 4.87 6.64
C PRO A 97 0.50 3.86 7.77
N LYS A 98 -0.53 3.59 8.60
CA LYS A 98 -0.45 2.60 9.68
C LYS A 98 -0.28 1.19 9.12
N LEU A 99 -0.94 0.87 8.00
CA LEU A 99 -0.78 -0.41 7.32
C LEU A 99 0.63 -0.59 6.73
N TYR A 100 1.27 0.47 6.24
CA TYR A 100 2.66 0.39 5.79
C TYR A 100 3.65 0.19 6.95
N ILE A 101 3.39 0.78 8.12
CA ILE A 101 4.17 0.48 9.32
C ILE A 101 4.01 -1.00 9.70
N LEU A 102 2.78 -1.51 9.70
CA LEU A 102 2.50 -2.93 9.94
C LEU A 102 3.19 -3.82 8.91
N LEU A 103 3.17 -3.43 7.63
CA LEU A 103 3.84 -4.14 6.54
C LEU A 103 5.35 -4.24 6.80
N GLY A 104 5.99 -3.13 7.15
CA GLY A 104 7.39 -3.08 7.59
C GLY A 104 7.67 -4.11 8.68
N LYS A 105 6.92 -4.02 9.78
CA LYS A 105 7.10 -4.91 10.93
C LYS A 105 6.84 -6.39 10.61
N MET A 106 5.80 -6.69 9.84
CA MET A 106 5.47 -8.07 9.49
C MET A 106 6.52 -8.75 8.60
N PHE A 107 7.17 -8.01 7.70
CA PHE A 107 8.19 -8.57 6.81
C PHE A 107 9.61 -8.44 7.38
N GLU A 108 9.81 -7.70 8.47
CA GLU A 108 11.07 -7.66 9.23
C GLU A 108 11.12 -8.75 10.31
N ILE A 109 10.01 -9.01 10.99
CA ILE A 109 9.95 -9.86 12.19
C ILE A 109 9.58 -11.32 11.84
N TRP A 110 8.72 -11.53 10.84
CA TRP A 110 8.26 -12.85 10.39
C TRP A 110 8.67 -13.12 8.95
#